data_AF-A0A952IMF1-F1
#
_entry.id   AF-A0A952IMF1-F1
#
_cell.length_a   1.000
_cell.length_b   1.000
_cell.length_c   1.000
_cell.angle_alpha   90.00
_cell.angle_beta   90.00
_cell.angle_gamma   90.00
#
_symmetry.space_group_name_H-M   'P 1'
#
loop_
_entity.id
_entity.type
_entity.pdbx_description
1 polymer ?
#
loop_
_entity_poly.entity_id
_entity_poly.type
_entity_poly.pdbx_seq_one_letter_code
_entity_poly.pdbx_strand_id
1 'polypeptide(L)'
;VSVSWAGGALSVTDQTTINQGDMVIVKEQAIDNGCDNILDSVYTVNSFSLEPGSNCVSYRLTATNSGSTPLFNAVIQDATPAFTTYQPAAVCSAASCTITEPAGGATGVVSAEVATILPGESVEFTFAVVLE
;
A
#
# COMPACT_ATOMS: atom_id res chain seq x y z
N VAL A 1 -9.12 -2.05 -34.96
CA VAL A 1 -9.61 -0.76 -35.52
C VAL A 1 -9.76 0.19 -34.34
N SER A 2 -9.18 1.37 -34.49
CA SER A 2 -8.70 2.37 -33.51
C SER A 2 -9.60 2.77 -32.33
N VAL A 3 -8.95 3.15 -31.21
CA VAL A 3 -9.27 4.30 -30.31
C VAL A 3 -7.93 4.73 -29.64
N SER A 4 -7.18 5.72 -30.15
CA SER A 4 -7.18 7.18 -29.87
C SER A 4 -6.89 7.58 -28.41
N TRP A 5 -5.73 8.23 -28.21
CA TRP A 5 -5.26 8.84 -26.96
C TRP A 5 -6.02 10.13 -26.61
N ALA A 6 -6.39 10.30 -25.34
CA ALA A 6 -6.67 11.59 -24.72
C ALA A 6 -6.52 11.48 -23.19
N GLY A 7 -5.57 12.25 -22.62
CA GLY A 7 -5.49 12.52 -21.18
C GLY A 7 -4.84 11.42 -20.35
N GLY A 8 -3.63 11.67 -19.86
CA GLY A 8 -2.96 10.82 -18.88
C GLY A 8 -3.74 10.77 -17.58
N ALA A 9 -4.60 9.76 -17.43
CA ALA A 9 -5.01 9.29 -16.14
C ALA A 9 -3.95 8.28 -15.68
N LEU A 10 -3.28 8.58 -14.57
CA LEU A 10 -2.46 7.62 -13.85
C LEU A 10 -3.39 6.51 -13.36
N SER A 11 -3.56 5.48 -14.18
CA SER A 11 -4.13 4.22 -13.74
C SER A 11 -3.03 3.50 -12.96
N VAL A 12 -3.01 3.71 -11.64
CA VAL A 12 -2.30 2.81 -10.73
C VAL A 12 -2.85 1.42 -11.03
N THR A 13 -2.04 0.60 -11.69
CA THR A 13 -2.41 -0.78 -11.96
C THR A 13 -2.17 -1.52 -10.65
N ASP A 14 -3.13 -1.42 -9.74
CA ASP A 14 -3.09 -2.09 -8.46
C ASP A 14 -3.31 -3.59 -8.72
N GLN A 15 -2.22 -4.35 -8.80
CA GLN A 15 -2.26 -5.80 -8.86
C GLN A 15 -2.16 -6.35 -7.44
N THR A 16 -3.24 -6.22 -6.66
CA THR A 16 -3.36 -6.96 -5.41
C THR A 16 -3.68 -8.42 -5.75
N THR A 17 -2.69 -9.32 -5.66
CA THR A 17 -2.91 -10.75 -5.90
C THR A 17 -3.42 -11.42 -4.62
N ILE A 18 -4.67 -11.87 -4.60
CA ILE A 18 -5.25 -12.68 -3.53
C ILE A 18 -4.87 -14.15 -3.73
N ASN A 19 -3.89 -14.64 -2.97
CA ASN A 19 -3.48 -16.05 -3.00
C ASN A 19 -4.38 -16.99 -2.16
N GLN A 20 -5.50 -16.50 -1.64
CA GLN A 20 -6.57 -17.32 -1.05
C GLN A 20 -7.87 -16.52 -1.12
N GLY A 21 -8.91 -17.07 -1.76
CA GLY A 21 -10.14 -16.36 -2.13
C GLY A 21 -10.96 -15.75 -0.97
N ASP A 22 -10.53 -15.98 0.27
CA ASP A 22 -11.16 -15.50 1.50
C ASP A 22 -10.52 -14.23 2.06
N MET A 23 -9.49 -13.67 1.42
CA MET A 23 -8.86 -12.43 1.87
C MET A 23 -9.40 -11.21 1.11
N VAL A 24 -9.77 -10.16 1.85
CA VAL A 24 -10.16 -8.86 1.28
C VAL A 24 -9.11 -7.84 1.69
N ILE A 25 -8.55 -7.12 0.72
CA ILE A 25 -7.58 -6.05 0.97
C ILE A 25 -8.20 -4.73 0.53
N VAL A 26 -8.18 -3.74 1.42
CA VAL A 26 -8.55 -2.36 1.12
C VAL A 26 -7.29 -1.52 1.18
N LYS A 27 -7.02 -0.77 0.11
CA LYS A 27 -5.91 0.18 0.06
C LYS A 27 -6.44 1.60 0.15
N GLU A 28 -5.88 2.35 1.08
CA GLU A 28 -6.15 3.75 1.29
C GLU A 28 -4.84 4.54 1.23
N GLN A 29 -4.97 5.84 0.97
CA GLN A 29 -3.85 6.76 0.85
C GLN A 29 -4.13 8.07 1.58
N ALA A 30 -3.07 8.66 2.12
CA ALA A 30 -3.07 9.96 2.76
C ALA A 30 -1.81 10.74 2.35
N ILE A 31 -1.96 12.04 2.14
CA ILE A 31 -0.88 13.00 1.98
C ILE A 31 -0.18 13.24 3.33
N ASP A 32 1.15 13.21 3.28
CA ASP A 32 2.11 13.66 4.30
C ASP A 32 2.99 14.73 3.65
N ASN A 33 2.61 15.99 3.83
CA ASN A 33 3.25 17.13 3.24
C ASN A 33 4.49 17.50 4.05
N GLY A 34 5.67 17.37 3.44
CA GLY A 34 6.94 17.57 4.13
C GLY A 34 7.54 16.31 4.76
N CYS A 35 6.90 15.14 4.60
CA CYS A 35 7.46 13.82 4.98
C CYS A 35 7.86 13.75 6.46
N ASP A 36 7.06 14.33 7.35
CA ASP A 36 7.36 14.42 8.79
C ASP A 36 6.72 13.28 9.61
N ASN A 37 6.02 12.35 8.93
CA ASN A 37 5.20 11.28 9.51
C ASN A 37 3.96 11.79 10.27
N ILE A 38 3.55 13.03 10.03
CA ILE A 38 2.30 13.59 10.50
C ILE A 38 1.41 13.77 9.27
N LEU A 39 0.36 12.96 9.17
CA LEU A 39 -0.53 13.01 8.02
C LEU A 39 -1.30 14.35 7.99
N ASP A 40 -1.21 15.07 6.87
CA ASP A 40 -1.97 16.30 6.60
C ASP A 40 -3.36 16.03 6.05
N SER A 41 -3.65 14.77 5.74
CA SER A 41 -4.95 14.34 5.27
C SER A 41 -5.38 13.03 5.91
N VAL A 42 -6.67 12.76 5.81
CA VAL A 42 -7.26 11.50 6.28
C VAL A 42 -7.06 10.45 5.19
N TYR A 43 -6.79 9.21 5.60
CA TYR A 43 -6.81 8.06 4.71
C TYR A 43 -8.10 8.00 3.90
N THR A 44 -7.96 7.80 2.59
CA THR A 44 -9.08 7.64 1.68
C THR A 44 -8.73 6.69 0.55
N VAL A 45 -9.74 6.01 0.00
CA VAL A 45 -9.62 5.21 -1.22
C VAL A 45 -9.65 6.08 -2.49
N ASN A 46 -10.00 7.36 -2.36
CA ASN A 46 -10.12 8.27 -3.49
C ASN A 46 -8.74 8.70 -3.98
N SER A 47 -8.63 8.91 -5.29
CA SER A 47 -7.45 9.53 -5.88
C SER A 47 -7.37 11.02 -5.54
N PHE A 48 -6.15 11.51 -5.35
CA PHE A 48 -5.84 12.92 -5.24
C PHE A 48 -4.73 13.30 -6.21
N SER A 49 -4.68 14.57 -6.58
CA SER A 49 -3.56 15.14 -7.33
C SER A 49 -2.61 15.79 -6.34
N LEU A 50 -1.33 15.44 -6.41
CA LEU A 50 -0.28 16.03 -5.61
C LEU A 50 0.74 16.65 -6.57
N GLU A 51 1.13 17.90 -6.31
CA GLU A 51 2.19 18.53 -7.10
C GLU A 51 3.54 17.91 -6.71
N PRO A 52 4.44 17.68 -7.69
CA PRO A 52 5.82 17.29 -7.40
C PRO A 52 6.49 18.32 -6.49
N GLY A 53 7.23 17.86 -5.47
CA GLY A 53 7.79 18.79 -4.48
C GLY A 53 8.30 18.16 -3.18
N SER A 54 8.79 16.92 -3.21
CA SER A 54 9.21 16.17 -2.00
C SER A 54 8.08 15.98 -0.98
N ASN A 55 6.87 15.75 -1.48
CA ASN A 55 5.73 15.39 -0.66
C ASN A 55 5.65 13.87 -0.54
N CYS A 56 5.27 13.40 0.64
CA CYS A 56 5.08 11.99 0.90
C CYS A 56 3.62 11.59 0.73
N VAL A 57 3.41 10.36 0.29
CA VAL A 57 2.12 9.68 0.34
C VAL A 57 2.27 8.46 1.22
N SER A 58 1.46 8.40 2.27
CA SER A 58 1.33 7.23 3.12
C SER A 58 0.22 6.35 2.58
N TYR A 59 0.55 5.08 2.33
CA TYR A 59 -0.39 4.04 1.96
C TYR A 59 -0.72 3.17 3.16
N ARG A 60 -1.99 2.79 3.30
CA ARG A 60 -2.47 1.82 4.29
C ARG A 60 -3.23 0.70 3.57
N LEU A 61 -2.75 -0.52 3.75
CA LEU A 61 -3.39 -1.73 3.28
C LEU A 61 -3.99 -2.46 4.48
N THR A 62 -5.32 -2.58 4.49
CA THR A 62 -6.05 -3.34 5.51
C THR A 62 -6.46 -4.67 4.91
N ALA A 63 -5.77 -5.73 5.29
CA ALA A 63 -6.06 -7.10 4.89
C ALA A 63 -6.97 -7.76 5.92
N THR A 64 -8.13 -8.27 5.49
CA THR A 64 -9.12 -8.92 6.34
C THR A 64 -9.34 -10.36 5.90
N ASN A 65 -9.30 -11.30 6.84
CA ASN A 65 -9.72 -12.67 6.59
C ASN A 65 -11.26 -12.76 6.65
N SER A 66 -11.90 -12.75 5.48
CA SER A 66 -13.36 -12.87 5.33
C SER A 66 -13.87 -14.32 5.31
N GLY A 67 -12.95 -15.29 5.36
CA GLY A 67 -13.27 -16.72 5.40
C GLY A 67 -13.60 -17.23 6.80
N SER A 68 -13.87 -18.53 6.90
CA SER A 68 -14.16 -19.22 8.15
C SER A 68 -12.97 -19.99 8.74
N THR A 69 -11.81 -19.97 8.08
CA THR A 69 -10.59 -20.67 8.51
C THR A 69 -9.42 -19.70 8.67
N PRO A 70 -8.47 -19.95 9.58
CA PRO A 70 -7.26 -19.14 9.69
C PRO A 70 -6.46 -19.13 8.39
N LEU A 71 -5.94 -17.96 8.03
CA LEU A 71 -4.97 -17.80 6.95
C LEU A 71 -3.57 -17.86 7.56
N PHE A 72 -2.66 -18.62 6.95
CA PHE A 72 -1.28 -18.77 7.42
C PHE A 72 -0.31 -18.23 6.37
N ASN A 73 0.79 -17.62 6.84
CA ASN A 73 1.84 -17.04 5.99
C ASN A 73 1.26 -16.11 4.91
N ALA A 74 0.34 -15.24 5.33
CA ALA A 74 -0.32 -14.28 4.46
C ALA A 74 0.67 -13.19 4.05
N VAL A 75 0.87 -12.99 2.74
CA VAL A 75 1.75 -11.94 2.23
C VAL A 75 0.90 -10.78 1.70
N ILE A 76 1.05 -9.61 2.30
CA ILE A 76 0.47 -8.34 1.85
C ILE A 76 1.59 -7.57 1.19
N GLN A 77 1.44 -7.18 -0.07
CA GLN A 77 2.51 -6.49 -0.78
C GLN A 77 1.98 -5.49 -1.80
N ASP A 78 2.79 -4.47 -2.08
CA ASP A 78 2.49 -3.44 -3.05
C ASP A 78 3.80 -2.92 -3.69
N ALA A 79 3.70 -2.32 -4.86
CA ALA A 79 4.84 -1.71 -5.54
C ALA A 79 4.89 -0.19 -5.28
N THR A 80 6.08 0.38 -5.20
CA THR A 80 6.25 1.84 -5.27
C THR A 80 5.71 2.33 -6.62
N PRO A 81 4.67 3.18 -6.65
CA PRO A 81 4.08 3.67 -7.90
C PRO A 81 5.10 4.39 -8.79
N ALA A 82 4.78 4.50 -10.09
CA ALA A 82 5.61 5.27 -11.02
C ALA A 82 5.77 6.72 -10.55
N PHE A 83 6.95 7.30 -10.82
CA PHE A 83 7.33 8.66 -10.40
C PHE A 83 7.40 8.85 -8.87
N THR A 84 7.51 7.75 -8.12
CA THR A 84 7.73 7.80 -6.67
C THR A 84 8.94 6.98 -6.27
N THR A 85 9.57 7.34 -5.15
CA THR A 85 10.63 6.57 -4.50
C THR A 85 10.18 6.12 -3.12
N TYR A 86 10.77 5.05 -2.61
CA TYR A 86 10.42 4.51 -1.30
C TYR A 86 10.89 5.43 -0.15
N GLN A 87 10.00 5.73 0.79
CA GLN A 87 10.33 6.40 2.05
C GLN A 87 10.24 5.37 3.19
N PRO A 88 11.35 5.06 3.88
CA PRO A 88 11.36 4.07 4.97
C PRO A 88 10.43 4.47 6.12
N ALA A 89 9.23 3.88 6.14
CA ALA A 89 8.19 4.11 7.12
C ALA A 89 7.23 2.90 7.24
N ALA A 90 7.67 1.71 6.82
CA ALA A 90 6.81 0.54 6.80
C ALA A 90 6.49 0.06 8.23
N VAL A 91 5.21 -0.18 8.51
CA VAL A 91 4.73 -0.68 9.80
C VAL A 91 3.64 -1.71 9.55
N CYS A 92 3.61 -2.76 10.37
CA CYS A 92 2.62 -3.81 10.31
C CYS A 92 1.98 -3.97 11.69
N SER A 93 0.64 -4.03 11.76
CA SER A 93 -0.09 -4.09 13.03
C SER A 93 -0.11 -5.49 13.65
N ALA A 94 0.20 -6.54 12.88
CA ALA A 94 0.24 -7.90 13.39
C ALA A 94 1.45 -8.15 14.30
N ALA A 95 1.23 -8.87 15.40
CA ALA A 95 2.28 -9.19 16.37
C ALA A 95 3.42 -10.06 15.78
N SER A 96 3.12 -10.85 14.75
CA SER A 96 4.09 -11.68 14.03
C SER A 96 4.06 -11.31 12.56
N CYS A 97 4.89 -10.33 12.20
CA CYS A 97 4.96 -9.76 10.87
C CYS A 97 6.40 -9.54 10.44
N THR A 98 6.76 -10.01 9.24
CA THR A 98 8.08 -9.81 8.64
C THR A 98 7.96 -8.84 7.48
N ILE A 99 8.56 -7.66 7.60
CA ILE A 99 8.56 -6.63 6.55
C ILE A 99 9.80 -6.80 5.67
N THR A 100 9.60 -6.75 4.35
CA THR A 100 10.66 -6.60 3.36
C THR A 100 10.37 -5.33 2.57
N GLU A 101 11.32 -4.40 2.53
CA GLU A 101 11.15 -3.07 1.93
C GLU A 101 12.39 -2.69 1.08
N PRO A 102 12.22 -1.86 0.04
CA PRO A 102 13.35 -1.30 -0.70
C PRO A 102 14.22 -0.40 0.19
N ALA A 103 15.44 -0.10 -0.25
CA ALA A 103 16.22 0.98 0.36
C ALA A 103 15.51 2.33 0.16
N GLY A 104 15.67 3.26 1.11
CA GLY A 104 15.13 4.61 0.96
C GLY A 104 15.63 5.30 -0.31
N GLY A 105 14.74 5.94 -1.05
CA GLY A 105 15.02 6.54 -2.36
C GLY A 105 15.05 5.54 -3.54
N ALA A 106 14.88 4.25 -3.30
CA ALA A 106 14.79 3.24 -4.37
C ALA A 106 13.34 2.97 -4.78
N THR A 107 13.15 2.31 -5.92
CA THR A 107 11.87 1.74 -6.34
C THR A 107 11.84 0.24 -6.06
N GLY A 108 10.69 -0.34 -5.77
CA GLY A 108 10.56 -1.78 -5.61
C GLY A 108 9.23 -2.21 -5.03
N VAL A 109 9.17 -3.47 -4.61
CA VAL A 109 8.03 -4.03 -3.87
C VAL A 109 8.29 -3.91 -2.38
N VAL A 110 7.27 -3.47 -1.65
CA VAL A 110 7.21 -3.46 -0.20
C VAL A 110 6.19 -4.50 0.24
N SER A 111 6.57 -5.38 1.17
CA SER A 111 5.76 -6.53 1.57
C SER A 111 5.82 -6.81 3.05
N ALA A 112 4.73 -7.31 3.60
CA ALA A 112 4.57 -7.80 4.96
C ALA A 112 4.06 -9.25 4.93
N GLU A 113 4.85 -10.17 5.48
CA GLU A 113 4.42 -11.55 5.72
C GLU A 113 3.89 -11.69 7.13
N VAL A 114 2.62 -12.06 7.26
CA VAL A 114 1.90 -12.25 8.51
C VAL A 114 1.75 -13.73 8.78
N ALA A 115 2.22 -14.19 9.94
CA ALA A 115 2.22 -15.62 10.28
C ALA A 115 0.80 -16.22 10.30
N THR A 116 -0.17 -15.50 10.86
CA THR A 116 -1.57 -15.94 10.91
C THR A 116 -2.54 -14.76 10.95
N ILE A 117 -3.67 -14.87 10.25
CA ILE A 117 -4.82 -13.97 10.36
C ILE A 117 -6.06 -14.82 10.62
N LEU A 118 -6.67 -14.69 11.80
CA LEU A 118 -7.84 -15.49 12.17
C LEU A 118 -9.11 -15.03 11.41
N PRO A 119 -10.14 -15.89 11.29
CA PRO A 119 -11.42 -15.50 10.71
C PRO A 119 -11.99 -14.21 11.31
N GLY A 120 -12.31 -13.24 10.47
CA GLY A 120 -12.82 -11.93 10.87
C GLY A 120 -11.78 -10.94 11.39
N GLU A 121 -10.50 -11.34 11.50
CA GLU A 121 -9.43 -10.41 11.87
C GLU A 121 -8.94 -9.60 10.68
N SER A 122 -8.45 -8.40 11.00
CA SER A 122 -7.83 -7.48 10.05
C SER A 122 -6.42 -7.13 10.51
N VAL A 123 -5.51 -7.03 9.55
CA VAL A 123 -4.14 -6.55 9.73
C VAL A 123 -3.94 -5.32 8.87
N GLU A 124 -3.33 -4.30 9.46
CA GLU A 124 -2.98 -3.07 8.77
C GLU A 124 -1.49 -3.08 8.47
N PHE A 125 -1.15 -2.81 7.21
CA PHE A 125 0.21 -2.62 6.73
C PHE A 125 0.32 -1.23 6.12
N THR A 126 1.18 -0.38 6.67
CA THR A 126 1.41 0.97 6.17
C THR A 126 2.81 1.09 5.60
N PHE A 127 2.98 1.93 4.57
CA PHE A 127 4.29 2.33 4.05
C PHE A 127 4.19 3.70 3.38
N ALA A 128 5.31 4.36 3.12
CA ALA A 128 5.32 5.69 2.51
C ALA A 128 6.17 5.74 1.23
N VAL A 129 5.83 6.67 0.34
CA VAL A 129 6.60 7.00 -0.85
C VAL A 129 6.77 8.50 -0.98
N VAL A 130 7.85 8.95 -1.61
CA VAL A 130 8.09 10.35 -1.97
C VAL A 130 7.74 10.54 -3.44
N LEU A 131 7.03 11.61 -3.78
CA LEU A 131 6.82 12.03 -5.17
C LEU A 131 8.04 12.84 -5.66
N GLU A 132 8.68 12.36 -6.72
CA GLU A 132 9.84 13.00 -7.37
C GLU A 132 9.44 13.88 -8.57
#